data_AF-A0A936GC61-F1
#
_entry.id   AF-A0A936GC61-F1
#
_cell.length_a   1.000
_cell.length_b   1.000
_cell.length_c   1.000
_cell.angle_alpha   90.00
_cell.angle_beta   90.00
_cell.angle_gamma   90.00
#
_symmetry.space_group_name_H-M   'P 1'
#
loop_
_entity.id
_entity.type
_entity.pdbx_description
1 polymer ?
#
loop_
_entity_poly.entity_id
_entity_poly.type
_entity_poly.pdbx_seq_one_letter_code
_entity_poly.pdbx_strand_id
1 'polypeptide(L)'
;MINNKLNHSYYIKTIIICIYLLIIQNYIIAQNTNSWIHYDQKYYKIAIVQEGIYRLYLSDLVGAGIPTGTFQTKNIQLFHNGLEQALYIKGEEDGIFHESDFIEFYANRSNGLSDTVLYENKRFSMKLLI
;
A
#
# COMPACT_ATOMS: atom_id res chain seq x y z
N MET A 1 -44.25 14.12 -49.10
CA MET A 1 -43.93 15.13 -48.06
C MET A 1 -43.85 14.48 -46.66
N ILE A 2 -43.11 13.37 -46.49
CA ILE A 2 -43.13 12.55 -45.25
C ILE A 2 -41.72 12.36 -44.63
N ASN A 3 -40.63 12.63 -45.36
CA ASN A 3 -39.27 12.25 -44.95
C ASN A 3 -38.56 13.20 -43.97
N ASN A 4 -39.02 14.45 -43.80
CA ASN A 4 -38.31 15.43 -42.94
C ASN A 4 -38.55 15.21 -41.44
N LYS A 5 -39.75 14.73 -41.06
CA LYS A 5 -40.13 14.55 -39.65
C LYS A 5 -39.46 13.33 -39.01
N LEU A 6 -39.25 12.28 -39.80
CA LEU A 6 -38.56 11.06 -39.38
C LEU A 6 -37.07 11.34 -39.16
N ASN A 7 -36.41 12.03 -40.10
CA ASN A 7 -35.00 12.43 -39.98
C ASN A 7 -34.74 13.29 -38.72
N HIS A 8 -35.61 14.26 -38.44
CA HIS A 8 -35.51 15.09 -37.23
C HIS A 8 -35.60 14.26 -35.93
N SER A 9 -36.42 13.20 -35.91
CA SER A 9 -36.53 12.29 -34.77
C SER A 9 -35.24 11.48 -34.54
N TYR A 10 -34.55 11.06 -35.60
CA TYR A 10 -33.26 10.37 -35.48
C TYR A 10 -32.18 11.29 -34.89
N TYR A 11 -32.06 12.52 -35.38
CA TYR A 11 -31.09 13.48 -34.84
C TYR A 11 -31.34 13.80 -33.36
N ILE A 12 -32.60 13.96 -32.95
CA ILE A 12 -32.96 14.18 -31.54
C ILE A 12 -32.57 12.98 -30.66
N LYS A 13 -32.83 11.75 -31.12
CA LYS A 13 -32.43 10.53 -30.39
C LYS A 13 -30.91 10.39 -30.28
N THR A 14 -30.18 10.69 -31.36
CA THR A 14 -28.71 10.70 -31.35
C THR A 14 -28.18 11.73 -30.36
N ILE A 15 -28.75 12.94 -30.33
CA ILE A 15 -28.37 13.99 -29.36
C ILE A 15 -28.64 13.55 -27.92
N ILE A 16 -29.79 12.94 -27.64
CA ILE A 16 -30.13 12.43 -26.30
C ILE A 16 -29.17 11.32 -25.88
N ILE A 17 -28.78 10.42 -26.79
CA ILE A 17 -27.80 9.36 -26.52
C ILE A 17 -26.42 9.98 -26.22
N CYS A 18 -26.00 10.99 -26.98
CA CYS A 18 -24.74 11.70 -26.72
C CYS A 18 -24.75 12.42 -25.35
N ILE A 19 -25.86 13.06 -24.98
CA ILE A 19 -26.02 13.71 -23.67
C ILE A 19 -25.97 12.66 -22.54
N TYR A 20 -26.63 11.52 -22.73
CA TYR A 20 -26.60 10.42 -21.76
C TYR A 20 -25.18 9.86 -21.59
N LEU A 21 -24.42 9.69 -22.67
CA LEU A 21 -23.02 9.24 -22.63
C LEU A 21 -22.08 10.24 -21.95
N LEU A 22 -22.35 11.54 -22.05
CA LEU A 22 -21.56 12.58 -21.39
C LEU A 22 -21.79 12.61 -19.87
N ILE A 23 -22.99 12.26 -19.40
CA ILE A 23 -23.33 12.27 -17.97
C ILE A 23 -22.66 11.12 -17.20
N ILE A 24 -22.37 9.99 -17.86
CA ILE A 24 -21.80 8.77 -17.24
C ILE A 24 -20.32 8.94 -16.83
N GLN A 25 -19.64 10.01 -17.27
CA GLN A 25 -18.19 10.19 -17.05
C GLN A 25 -17.78 10.48 -15.59
N ASN A 26 -18.72 10.70 -14.67
CA ASN A 26 -18.42 11.15 -13.30
C ASN A 26 -18.08 10.02 -12.29
N TYR A 27 -17.74 8.82 -12.75
CA TYR A 27 -17.38 7.68 -11.86
C TYR A 27 -15.91 7.26 -11.95
N ILE A 28 -14.99 8.19 -12.26
CA ILE A 28 -13.56 7.90 -12.20
C ILE A 28 -13.07 8.18 -10.78
N ILE A 29 -13.09 7.16 -9.93
CA ILE A 29 -12.35 7.18 -8.66
C ILE A 29 -10.86 7.05 -9.02
N ALA A 30 -10.09 8.12 -8.87
CA ALA A 30 -8.64 8.05 -8.96
C ALA A 30 -8.13 7.06 -7.90
N GLN A 31 -7.35 6.07 -8.30
CA GLN A 31 -6.76 5.13 -7.36
C GLN A 31 -5.76 5.90 -6.49
N ASN A 32 -6.11 6.15 -5.23
CA ASN A 32 -5.18 6.72 -4.26
C ASN A 32 -4.20 5.63 -3.82
N THR A 33 -3.27 5.27 -4.70
CA THR A 33 -2.36 4.13 -4.53
C THR A 33 -1.24 4.38 -3.52
N ASN A 34 -1.09 5.62 -3.04
CA ASN A 34 0.02 6.05 -2.17
C ASN A 34 -0.45 6.63 -0.83
N SER A 35 -1.67 6.32 -0.37
CA SER A 35 -2.21 6.84 0.89
C SER A 35 -1.44 6.41 2.15
N TRP A 36 -0.51 5.45 2.04
CA TRP A 36 0.37 5.00 3.13
C TRP A 36 1.72 5.73 3.18
N ILE A 37 2.04 6.56 2.16
CA ILE A 37 3.30 7.30 2.08
C ILE A 37 3.09 8.71 2.66
N HIS A 38 3.55 8.90 3.88
CA HIS A 38 3.67 10.17 4.57
C HIS A 38 5.15 10.58 4.59
N TYR A 39 5.50 11.63 3.86
CA TYR A 39 6.90 12.04 3.67
C TYR A 39 7.60 12.52 4.95
N ASP A 40 6.84 12.81 5.99
CA ASP A 40 7.29 13.20 7.33
C ASP A 40 7.57 11.99 8.25
N GLN A 41 7.20 10.77 7.83
CA GLN A 41 7.44 9.55 8.59
C GLN A 41 8.77 8.87 8.21
N LYS A 42 9.33 8.11 9.16
CA LYS A 42 10.55 7.32 8.90
C LYS A 42 10.18 5.92 8.43
N TYR A 43 10.85 5.49 7.37
CA TYR A 43 10.67 4.18 6.77
C TYR A 43 11.99 3.40 6.84
N TYR A 44 11.94 2.18 7.35
CA TYR A 44 13.08 1.27 7.40
C TYR A 44 12.83 0.09 6.51
N LYS A 45 13.88 -0.54 5.97
CA LYS A 45 13.73 -1.67 5.06
C LYS A 45 14.16 -2.96 5.74
N ILE A 46 13.27 -3.94 5.87
CA ILE A 46 13.58 -5.30 6.34
C ILE A 46 13.84 -6.19 5.12
N ALA A 47 15.05 -6.72 4.99
CA ALA A 47 15.35 -7.69 3.94
C ALA A 47 14.89 -9.09 4.36
N ILE A 48 14.03 -9.72 3.55
CA ILE A 48 13.51 -11.07 3.81
C ILE A 48 14.23 -12.05 2.89
N VAL A 49 14.93 -13.02 3.48
CA VAL A 49 15.73 -14.02 2.73
C VAL A 49 14.88 -15.23 2.37
N GLN A 50 14.06 -15.67 3.32
CA GLN A 50 13.19 -16.86 3.18
C GLN A 50 11.79 -16.54 3.65
N GLU A 51 10.80 -17.26 3.12
CA GLU A 51 9.44 -17.16 3.64
C GLU A 51 9.35 -17.81 5.03
N GLY A 52 8.63 -17.17 5.95
CA GLY A 52 8.45 -17.70 7.30
C GLY A 52 8.04 -16.64 8.32
N ILE A 53 7.99 -17.04 9.58
CA ILE A 53 7.74 -16.15 10.72
C ILE A 53 9.06 -15.55 11.17
N TYR A 54 9.11 -14.22 11.22
CA TYR A 54 10.26 -13.46 11.70
C TYR A 54 9.93 -12.80 13.02
N ARG A 55 10.93 -12.72 13.88
CA ARG A 55 10.86 -12.03 15.16
C ARG A 55 11.98 -11.01 15.24
N LEU A 56 11.63 -9.76 15.56
CA LEU A 56 12.56 -8.66 15.76
C LEU A 56 12.52 -8.23 17.22
N TYR A 57 13.68 -8.27 17.85
CA TYR A 57 13.90 -7.77 19.21
C TYR A 57 14.42 -6.33 19.19
N LEU A 58 14.38 -5.67 20.34
CA LEU A 58 14.94 -4.33 20.51
C LEU A 58 16.42 -4.25 20.02
N SER A 59 17.22 -5.28 20.32
CA SER A 59 18.62 -5.35 19.89
C SER A 59 18.80 -5.35 18.38
N ASP A 60 17.86 -5.94 17.63
CA ASP A 60 17.91 -5.97 16.17
C ASP A 60 17.65 -4.58 15.59
N LEU A 61 16.71 -3.83 16.19
CA LEU A 61 16.40 -2.45 15.82
C LEU A 61 17.59 -1.53 16.11
N VAL A 62 18.17 -1.63 17.31
CA VAL A 62 19.35 -0.85 17.70
C VAL A 62 20.55 -1.18 16.80
N GLY A 63 20.78 -2.47 16.53
CA GLY A 63 21.85 -2.92 15.63
C GLY A 63 21.69 -2.42 14.19
N ALA A 64 20.44 -2.21 13.74
CA ALA A 64 20.12 -1.60 12.46
C ALA A 64 20.18 -0.05 12.46
N GLY A 65 20.52 0.56 13.60
CA GLY A 65 20.58 2.03 13.75
C GLY A 65 19.22 2.70 13.87
N ILE A 66 18.18 1.96 14.23
CA ILE A 66 16.83 2.49 14.45
C ILE A 66 16.81 3.13 15.85
N PRO A 67 16.44 4.41 15.99
CA PRO A 67 16.37 5.09 17.28
C PRO A 67 15.15 4.59 18.07
N THR A 68 15.37 3.56 18.88
CA THR A 68 14.36 3.01 19.78
C THR A 68 14.08 4.01 20.91
N GLY A 69 12.86 4.50 21.01
CA GLY A 69 12.44 5.52 21.99
C GLY A 69 11.93 6.83 21.38
N THR A 70 12.03 7.02 20.06
CA THR A 70 11.39 8.16 19.37
C THR A 70 10.00 7.85 18.84
N PHE A 71 9.56 6.60 18.93
CA PHE A 71 8.30 6.10 18.40
C PHE A 71 7.57 5.27 19.45
N GLN A 72 6.24 5.20 19.33
CA GLN A 72 5.39 4.35 20.17
C GLN A 72 5.17 3.02 19.45
N THR A 73 5.22 1.91 20.18
CA THR A 73 5.02 0.56 19.63
C THR A 73 3.68 0.40 18.93
N LYS A 74 2.66 1.13 19.39
CA LYS A 74 1.29 1.14 18.83
C LYS A 74 1.19 1.72 17.41
N ASN A 75 2.21 2.46 16.97
CA ASN A 75 2.22 3.12 15.66
C ASN A 75 3.02 2.33 14.62
N ILE A 76 3.58 1.17 14.99
CA ILE A 76 4.36 0.36 14.08
C ILE A 76 3.42 -0.28 13.07
N GLN A 77 3.72 -0.07 11.79
CA GLN A 77 2.98 -0.69 10.69
C GLN A 77 3.95 -1.39 9.75
N LEU A 78 3.53 -2.55 9.24
CA LEU A 78 4.30 -3.33 8.29
C LEU A 78 3.59 -3.34 6.95
N PHE A 79 4.32 -3.00 5.88
CA PHE A 79 3.77 -3.01 4.53
C PHE A 79 4.58 -3.92 3.60
N HIS A 80 3.88 -4.72 2.81
CA HIS A 80 4.44 -5.53 1.74
C HIS A 80 3.68 -5.24 0.44
N ASN A 81 4.38 -4.80 -0.60
CA ASN A 81 3.80 -4.41 -1.90
C ASN A 81 2.62 -3.42 -1.79
N GLY A 82 2.70 -2.48 -0.84
CA GLY A 82 1.65 -1.47 -0.60
C GLY A 82 0.45 -1.96 0.19
N LEU A 83 0.44 -3.22 0.64
CA LEU A 83 -0.59 -3.79 1.51
C LEU A 83 -0.08 -3.91 2.94
N GLU A 84 -0.87 -3.43 3.90
CA GLU A 84 -0.60 -3.61 5.32
C GLU A 84 -0.61 -5.11 5.67
N GLN A 85 0.40 -5.54 6.41
CA GLN A 85 0.58 -6.91 6.86
C GLN A 85 0.27 -7.00 8.34
N ALA A 86 -0.36 -8.11 8.74
CA ALA A 86 -0.55 -8.39 10.15
C ALA A 86 0.80 -8.59 10.84
N LEU A 87 0.94 -7.97 12.00
CA LEU A 87 2.07 -8.13 12.90
C LEU A 87 1.54 -8.31 14.33
N TYR A 88 2.34 -8.94 15.15
CA TYR A 88 2.09 -9.13 16.57
C TYR A 88 3.20 -8.43 17.35
N ILE A 89 2.84 -7.58 18.32
CA ILE A 89 3.81 -6.93 19.19
C ILE A 89 3.57 -7.42 20.61
N LYS A 90 4.59 -8.07 21.18
CA LYS A 90 4.59 -8.37 22.61
C LYS A 90 5.00 -7.11 23.37
N GLY A 91 4.26 -6.75 24.41
CA GLY A 91 4.55 -5.57 25.24
C GLY A 91 3.95 -4.26 24.73
N GLU A 92 3.00 -4.29 23.79
CA GLU A 92 2.39 -3.07 23.24
C GLU A 92 1.58 -2.23 24.25
N GLU A 93 1.25 -2.77 25.41
CA GLU A 93 0.27 -2.20 26.35
C GLU A 93 0.65 -0.79 26.83
N ASP A 94 1.92 -0.59 27.18
CA ASP A 94 2.44 0.69 27.69
C ASP A 94 2.99 1.62 26.59
N GLY A 95 3.05 1.14 25.34
CA GLY A 95 3.51 1.90 24.19
C GLY A 95 5.04 2.04 24.09
N ILE A 96 5.80 1.40 24.98
CA ILE A 96 7.26 1.44 25.04
C ILE A 96 7.80 0.08 24.58
N PHE A 97 8.90 0.08 23.82
CA PHE A 97 9.53 -1.17 23.38
C PHE A 97 10.67 -1.52 24.34
N HIS A 98 10.44 -2.51 25.20
CA HIS A 98 11.42 -2.99 26.18
C HIS A 98 12.33 -4.08 25.61
N GLU A 99 13.38 -4.44 26.35
CA GLU A 99 14.33 -5.48 25.93
C GLU A 99 13.69 -6.88 25.78
N SER A 100 12.62 -7.15 26.53
CA SER A 100 11.86 -8.41 26.45
C SER A 100 10.82 -8.46 25.34
N ASP A 101 10.58 -7.31 24.69
CA ASP A 101 9.53 -7.16 23.70
C ASP A 101 10.02 -7.58 22.33
N PHE A 102 9.07 -7.97 21.49
CA PHE A 102 9.37 -8.37 20.13
C PHE A 102 8.23 -8.07 19.18
N ILE A 103 8.58 -7.82 17.93
CA ILE A 103 7.66 -7.73 16.80
C ILE A 103 7.75 -9.05 16.05
N GLU A 104 6.63 -9.72 15.87
CA GLU A 104 6.52 -10.95 15.12
C GLU A 104 5.62 -10.74 13.91
N PHE A 105 6.05 -11.21 12.74
CA PHE A 105 5.28 -11.10 11.52
C PHE A 105 5.60 -12.24 10.57
N TYR A 106 4.60 -12.59 9.74
CA TYR A 106 4.82 -13.52 8.66
C TYR A 106 5.37 -12.77 7.45
N ALA A 107 6.56 -13.14 7.00
CA ALA A 107 7.17 -12.58 5.81
C ALA A 107 7.01 -13.56 4.65
N ASN A 108 6.28 -13.13 3.63
CA ASN A 108 6.26 -13.86 2.36
C ASN A 108 7.55 -13.55 1.58
N ARG A 109 8.13 -14.56 0.93
CA ARG A 109 9.24 -14.33 0.01
C ARG A 109 8.73 -13.48 -1.15
N SER A 110 9.30 -12.29 -1.30
CA SER A 110 9.07 -11.49 -2.51
C SER A 110 9.57 -12.30 -3.72
N ASN A 111 8.64 -12.86 -4.48
CA ASN A 111 8.89 -13.65 -5.68
C ASN A 111 9.34 -12.76 -6.85
N GLY A 112 9.43 -11.43 -6.66
CA GLY A 112 9.90 -10.46 -7.66
C GLY A 112 8.97 -10.33 -8.87
N LEU A 113 7.79 -10.98 -8.86
CA LEU A 113 6.95 -11.10 -10.03
C LEU A 113 6.24 -9.79 -10.42
N SER A 114 5.95 -8.91 -9.45
CA SER A 114 5.31 -7.60 -9.75
C SER A 114 6.22 -6.63 -10.50
N ASP A 115 7.54 -6.73 -10.39
CA ASP A 115 8.49 -5.81 -11.02
C ASP A 115 9.24 -6.42 -12.21
N THR A 116 8.93 -7.66 -12.61
CA THR A 116 9.60 -8.34 -13.73
C THR A 116 9.46 -7.58 -15.06
N VAL A 117 8.42 -6.75 -15.19
CA VAL A 117 8.15 -6.00 -16.42
C VAL A 117 8.95 -4.69 -16.49
N LEU A 118 9.52 -4.18 -15.38
CA LEU A 118 10.05 -2.80 -15.34
C LEU A 118 11.51 -2.61 -14.94
N TYR A 119 12.22 -3.56 -14.29
CA TYR A 119 13.62 -3.30 -13.88
C TYR A 119 14.56 -4.53 -13.93
N GLU A 120 15.68 -4.39 -14.66
CA GLU A 120 16.74 -5.40 -14.84
C GLU A 120 17.69 -5.57 -13.62
N ASN A 121 17.58 -4.78 -12.54
CA ASN A 121 18.57 -4.79 -11.45
C ASN A 121 17.96 -4.91 -10.05
N LYS A 122 18.20 -6.04 -9.39
CA LYS A 122 17.57 -6.47 -8.12
C LYS A 122 18.22 -5.86 -6.86
N ARG A 123 17.38 -5.33 -5.95
CA ARG A 123 17.67 -5.32 -4.49
C ARG A 123 16.38 -5.44 -3.67
N PHE A 124 16.10 -6.66 -3.19
CA PHE A 124 14.91 -7.00 -2.41
C PHE A 124 14.92 -6.31 -1.06
N SER A 125 13.80 -5.67 -0.66
CA SER A 125 13.51 -5.41 0.76
C SER A 125 12.07 -4.92 1.01
N MET A 126 11.54 -5.18 2.20
CA MET A 126 10.21 -4.83 2.72
C MET A 126 10.29 -3.53 3.53
N LYS A 127 9.26 -2.67 3.59
CA LYS A 127 9.33 -1.40 4.36
C LYS A 127 8.54 -1.50 5.68
N LEU A 128 9.22 -1.22 6.80
CA LEU A 128 8.71 -1.02 8.14
C LEU A 128 8.50 0.48 8.40
N LEU A 129 7.33 0.83 8.90
CA LEU A 129 6.95 2.19 9.30
C LEU A 129 7.10 2.33 10.81
N ILE A 130 7.73 3.42 11.27
CA ILE A 130 7.94 3.71 12.69
C ILE A 130 7.78 5.20 12.98
#